data_AF-A0A7C4IWY9-F1
#
_entry.id   AF-A0A7C4IWY9-F1
#
_cell.length_a   1.000
_cell.length_b   1.000
_cell.length_c   1.000
_cell.angle_alpha   90.00
_cell.angle_beta   90.00
_cell.angle_gamma   90.00
#
_symmetry.space_group_name_H-M   'P 1'
#
loop_
_entity.id
_entity.type
_entity.pdbx_description
1 polymer ?
#
loop_
_entity_poly.entity_id
_entity_poly.type
_entity_poly.pdbx_seq_one_letter_code
_entity_poly.pdbx_strand_id
1 'polypeptide(L)' 'MEDRWLSVDEIAAYLGIKRDTVYKWISEKQMPAHRMGRLWKFRKDEVDE' A
#
# COMPACT_ATOMS: atom_id res chain seq x y z
N MET A 1 -7.56 -8.76 14.34
CA MET A 1 -7.49 -7.58 15.21
C MET A 1 -6.15 -6.90 14.93
N GLU A 2 -5.98 -6.39 13.72
CA GLU A 2 -4.87 -5.52 13.34
C GLU A 2 -5.29 -4.75 12.08
N ASP A 3 -6.36 -3.95 12.20
CA ASP A 3 -6.82 -2.99 11.19
C ASP A 3 -5.86 -1.79 11.10
N ARG A 4 -4.56 -2.08 10.88
CA ARG A 4 -3.52 -1.07 10.82
C ARG A 4 -3.31 -0.65 9.38
N TRP A 5 -3.65 0.62 9.11
CA TRP A 5 -3.36 1.29 7.85
C TRP A 5 -1.87 1.58 7.69
N LEU A 6 -1.24 0.92 6.72
CA LEU A 6 0.16 1.12 6.35
C LEU A 6 0.31 2.31 5.41
N SER A 7 1.40 3.06 5.56
CA SER A 7 1.86 4.06 4.58
C SER A 7 2.55 3.41 3.38
N VAL A 8 2.86 4.20 2.36
CA VAL A 8 3.65 3.76 1.19
C VAL A 8 5.01 3.21 1.61
N ASP A 9 5.69 3.85 2.56
CA ASP A 9 6.99 3.39 3.06
C ASP A 9 6.87 2.05 3.80
N GLU A 10 5.85 1.89 4.65
CA GLU A 10 5.63 0.66 5.40
C GLU A 10 5.28 -0.52 4.48
N ILE A 11 4.40 -0.32 3.48
CA ILE A 11 4.04 -1.39 2.55
C ILE A 11 5.20 -1.74 1.61
N ALA A 12 5.99 -0.74 1.20
CA ALA A 12 7.19 -0.97 0.40
C ALA A 12 8.21 -1.83 1.18
N ALA A 13 8.44 -1.49 2.44
CA ALA A 13 9.32 -2.27 3.32
C ALA A 13 8.76 -3.67 3.58
N TYR A 14 7.45 -3.80 3.78
CA TYR A 14 6.78 -5.08 4.01
C TYR A 14 6.93 -6.04 2.82
N LEU A 15 6.72 -5.55 1.60
CA LEU A 15 6.84 -6.34 0.38
C LEU A 15 8.29 -6.47 -0.14
N GLY A 16 9.24 -5.75 0.45
CA GLY A 16 10.64 -5.72 -0.01
C GLY A 16 10.82 -5.03 -1.37
N ILE A 17 9.92 -4.11 -1.73
CA ILE A 17 9.95 -3.37 -3.01
C ILE A 17 10.25 -1.89 -2.81
N LYS A 18 10.57 -1.19 -3.91
CA LYS A 18 10.76 0.27 -3.88
C LYS A 18 9.42 0.99 -3.85
N ARG A 19 9.37 2.18 -3.24
CA ARG A 19 8.18 3.06 -3.25
C ARG A 19 7.67 3.35 -4.66
N ASP A 20 8.58 3.51 -5.61
CA ASP A 20 8.23 3.78 -7.02
C ASP A 20 7.41 2.63 -7.61
N THR A 21 7.72 1.37 -7.23
CA THR A 21 6.95 0.19 -7.63
C THR A 21 5.55 0.23 -7.02
N VAL A 22 5.42 0.63 -5.75
CA VAL A 22 4.11 0.81 -5.09
C VAL A 22 3.27 1.84 -5.86
N TYR A 23 3.83 3.02 -6.17
CA TYR A 23 3.10 4.03 -6.95
C TYR A 23 2.71 3.54 -8.35
N LYS A 24 3.59 2.77 -9.01
CA LYS A 24 3.30 2.14 -10.31
C LYS A 24 2.10 1.20 -10.20
N TRP A 25 2.06 0.34 -9.18
CA TRP A 25 0.95 -0.61 -8.99
C TRP A 25 -0.37 0.08 -8.62
N ILE A 26 -0.33 1.16 -7.84
CA ILE A 26 -1.52 2.00 -7.61
C ILE A 26 -2.03 2.56 -8.94
N SER A 27 -1.14 3.09 -9.78
CA SER A 27 -1.52 3.66 -11.08
C SER A 27 -2.06 2.61 -12.05
N GLU A 28 -1.51 1.39 -12.01
CA GLU A 28 -1.92 0.26 -12.84
C GLU A 28 -3.13 -0.50 -12.24
N LYS A 29 -3.67 -0.04 -11.09
CA LYS A 29 -4.75 -0.69 -10.34
C LYS A 29 -4.46 -2.15 -9.96
N GLN A 30 -3.18 -2.49 -9.83
CA GLN A 30 -2.71 -3.83 -9.43
C GLN A 30 -2.56 -3.98 -7.91
N MET A 31 -2.84 -2.94 -7.13
CA MET A 31 -2.72 -2.95 -5.67
C MET A 31 -3.90 -2.21 -5.02
N PRO A 32 -4.56 -2.80 -4.01
CA PRO A 32 -5.59 -2.12 -3.25
C PRO A 32 -4.97 -0.99 -2.42
N ALA A 33 -5.38 0.23 -2.73
CA ALA A 33 -4.86 1.44 -2.11
C ALA A 33 -6.00 2.41 -1.81
N HIS A 34 -5.99 2.99 -0.60
CA HIS A 34 -7.04 3.86 -0.11
C HIS A 34 -6.51 5.28 0.08
N ARG A 35 -7.24 6.27 -0.41
CA ARG A 35 -6.83 7.67 -0.29
C ARG A 35 -7.42 8.27 0.98
N MET A 36 -6.57 8.51 1.99
CA MET A 36 -6.93 9.26 3.20
C MET A 36 -6.28 10.64 3.16
N GLY A 37 -7.05 11.63 2.70
CA GLY A 37 -6.56 12.98 2.47
C GLY A 37 -5.51 13.03 1.36
N ARG A 38 -4.29 13.45 1.71
CA ARG A 38 -3.16 13.54 0.76
C ARG A 38 -2.28 12.30 0.74
N LEU A 39 -2.55 11.31 1.59
CA LEU A 39 -1.73 10.13 1.73
C LEU A 39 -2.46 8.89 1.18
N TRP A 40 -1.68 7.98 0.61
CA TRP A 40 -2.13 6.62 0.33
C TRP A 40 -1.96 5.77 1.58
N LYS A 41 -2.97 4.96 1.85
CA LYS A 41 -3.03 4.03 2.96
C LYS A 41 -3.38 2.63 2.44
N PHE A 42 -2.75 1.63 3.03
CA PHE A 42 -2.85 0.24 2.60
C PHE A 42 -3.28 -0.61 3.78
N ARG A 43 -4.13 -1.59 3.49
CA ARG A 43 -4.53 -2.62 4.42
C ARG A 43 -3.73 -3.87 4.10
N LYS A 44 -3.06 -4.42 5.10
CA LYS A 44 -2.15 -5.57 4.91
C LYS A 44 -2.91 -6.79 4.37
N ASP A 45 -4.07 -7.02 4.95
CA ASP A 45 -4.99 -8.09 4.61
C ASP A 45 -5.57 -7.99 3.19
N GLU A 46 -5.67 -6.79 2.62
CA GLU A 46 -6.06 -6.62 1.21
C GLU A 46 -4.89 -6.85 0.25
N VAL A 47 -3.65 -6.63 0.69
CA VAL A 47 -2.44 -6.76 -0.16
C VAL A 47 -1.89 -8.20 -0.15
N ASP A 48 -2.13 -8.96 0.92
CA ASP A 48 -1.72 -10.36 1.06
C ASP A 48 -2.70 -11.36 0.38
N GLU A 49 -3.84 -10.90 -0.16
CA GLU A 49 -4.82 -11.71 -0.92
C GLU A 49 -4.55 -11.68 -2.43
#